data_AF-A0A7C2LR91-F1
#
_entry.id   AF-A0A7C2LR91-F1
#
_cell.length_a   1.000
_cell.length_b   1.000
_cell.length_c   1.000
_cell.angle_alpha   90.00
_cell.angle_beta   90.00
_cell.angle_gamma   90.00
#
_symmetry.space_group_name_H-M   'P 1'
#
loop_
_entity.id
_entity.type
_entity.pdbx_description
1 polymer ?
#
loop_
_entity_poly.entity_id
_entity_poly.type
_entity_poly.pdbx_seq_one_letter_code
_entity_poly.pdbx_strand_id
1 'polypeptide(L)'
;MLSRRDCPHTGVANFFAADEPFLAVGSVIKIDTARGYLWRCHLGEASVSGIAPDMITAELRLASRYRELGTGPAPSDGRASHPWEGRSSA
;
A
#
# COMPACT_ATOMS: atom_id res chain seq x y z
N MET A 1 -3.71 -8.10 -9.78
CA MET A 1 -3.12 -7.14 -10.74
C MET A 1 -3.56 -5.75 -10.31
N LEU A 2 -2.68 -4.75 -10.32
CA LEU A 2 -3.05 -3.39 -9.94
C LEU A 2 -3.59 -2.63 -11.16
N SER A 3 -4.62 -1.81 -10.95
CA SER A 3 -5.12 -0.87 -11.94
C SER A 3 -4.54 0.51 -11.69
N ARG A 4 -4.11 1.19 -12.75
CA ARG A 4 -3.54 2.55 -12.68
C ARG A 4 -4.59 3.59 -13.03
N ARG A 5 -4.66 4.67 -12.26
CA ARG A 5 -5.44 5.88 -12.58
C ARG A 5 -4.55 7.11 -12.46
N ASP A 6 -4.35 7.78 -13.58
CA ASP A 6 -3.51 8.98 -13.68
C ASP A 6 -4.33 10.24 -13.39
N CYS A 7 -3.83 11.13 -12.54
CA CYS A 7 -4.42 12.44 -12.32
C CYS A 7 -3.74 13.49 -13.24
N PRO A 8 -4.45 14.05 -14.24
CA PRO A 8 -3.85 14.94 -15.22
C PRO A 8 -3.39 16.28 -14.63
N HIS A 9 -3.93 16.69 -13.49
CA HIS A 9 -3.63 17.97 -12.86
C HIS A 9 -2.45 17.93 -11.89
N THR A 10 -2.15 16.76 -11.31
CA THR A 10 -1.09 16.60 -10.30
C THR A 10 0.09 15.77 -10.81
N GLY A 11 -0.07 15.05 -11.92
CA GLY A 11 0.95 14.14 -12.44
C GLY A 11 1.16 12.90 -11.56
N VAL A 12 0.24 12.64 -10.63
CA VAL A 12 0.24 11.47 -9.75
C VAL A 12 -0.50 10.32 -10.42
N ALA A 13 0.14 9.15 -10.47
CA ALA A 13 -0.48 7.89 -10.86
C ALA A 13 -0.83 7.08 -9.61
N ASN A 14 -2.11 6.87 -9.34
CA ASN A 14 -2.57 6.03 -8.23
C ASN A 14 -2.81 4.59 -8.70
N PHE A 15 -2.48 3.63 -7.84
CA PHE A 15 -2.61 2.20 -8.11
C PHE A 15 -3.62 1.57 -7.14
N PHE A 16 -4.56 0.80 -7.67
CA PHE A 16 -5.66 0.19 -6.92
C PHE A 16 -5.68 -1.32 -7.13
N ALA A 17 -5.98 -2.06 -6.08
CA ALA A 17 -6.23 -3.49 -6.20
C ALA A 17 -7.63 -3.74 -6.77
N ALA A 18 -7.85 -4.92 -7.35
CA ALA A 18 -9.12 -5.24 -8.01
C ALA A 18 -10.25 -5.47 -6.99
N ASP A 19 -9.90 -6.04 -5.84
CA ASP A 19 -10.74 -6.25 -4.66
C ASP A 19 -11.03 -4.95 -3.91
N GLU A 20 -10.11 -3.98 -3.96
CA GLU A 20 -10.27 -2.67 -3.31
C GLU A 20 -10.12 -1.49 -4.30
N PRO A 21 -11.10 -1.26 -5.20
CA PRO A 21 -11.00 -0.29 -6.29
C PRO A 21 -11.09 1.19 -5.86
N PHE A 22 -11.39 1.43 -4.57
CA PHE A 22 -11.54 2.76 -3.98
C PHE A 22 -10.40 3.10 -3.00
N LEU A 23 -9.57 2.12 -2.63
CA LEU A 23 -8.42 2.31 -1.75
C LEU A 23 -7.14 2.23 -2.57
N ALA A 24 -6.41 3.34 -2.65
CA ALA A 24 -5.13 3.37 -3.35
C ALA A 24 -4.08 2.58 -2.56
N VAL A 25 -3.58 1.50 -3.15
CA VAL A 25 -2.46 0.68 -2.64
C VAL A 25 -1.16 1.47 -2.64
N GLY A 26 -1.00 2.37 -3.61
CA GLY A 26 0.20 3.14 -3.77
C GLY A 26 0.06 4.23 -4.82
N SER A 27 1.09 5.06 -4.92
CA SER A 27 1.17 6.15 -5.88
C SER A 27 2.56 6.27 -6.48
N VAL A 28 2.63 6.75 -7.72
CA VAL A 28 3.87 7.12 -8.42
C VAL A 28 3.77 8.57 -8.86
N ILE A 29 4.83 9.35 -8.61
CA ILE A 29 4.92 10.77 -8.93
C ILE A 29 6.23 11.01 -9.66
N LYS A 30 6.19 11.75 -10.76
CA LYS A 30 7.42 12.20 -11.42
C LYS A 30 8.10 13.25 -10.55
N ILE A 31 9.33 12.99 -10.12
CA ILE A 31 10.12 13.91 -9.29
C ILE A 31 11.23 14.51 -10.15
N ASP A 32 10.99 15.72 -10.65
CA ASP A 32 11.90 16.46 -11.55
C ASP A 32 12.14 15.74 -12.90
N THR A 33 12.33 16.48 -13.98
CA THR A 33 12.50 15.89 -15.33
C THR A 33 13.76 15.05 -15.47
N ALA A 34 14.74 15.22 -14.58
CA ALA A 34 16.01 14.51 -14.56
C ALA A 34 16.18 13.47 -13.44
N ARG A 35 15.27 13.42 -12.43
CA ARG A 35 15.48 12.61 -11.20
C ARG A 35 14.55 11.40 -11.04
N GLY A 36 13.75 11.10 -12.07
CA GLY A 36 12.97 9.87 -12.17
C GLY A 36 11.59 9.94 -11.52
N TYR A 37 11.17 8.83 -10.94
CA TYR A 37 9.82 8.60 -10.42
C TYR A 37 9.89 8.14 -8.96
N LEU A 38 9.23 8.88 -8.08
CA LEU A 38 9.01 8.51 -6.69
C LEU A 38 7.82 7.58 -6.65
N TRP A 39 8.00 6.38 -6.14
CA TRP A 39 6.91 5.45 -5.85
C TRP A 39 6.74 5.30 -4.34
N ARG A 40 5.49 5.09 -3.91
CA ARG A 40 5.13 4.86 -2.51
C ARG A 40 4.04 3.80 -2.43
N CYS A 41 4.21 2.84 -1.53
CA CYS A 41 3.18 1.89 -1.11
C CYS A 41 2.57 2.38 0.22
N HIS A 42 1.25 2.46 0.26
CA HIS A 42 0.47 2.93 1.39
C HIS A 42 0.10 1.83 2.39
N LEU A 43 0.31 0.57 2.01
CA LEU A 43 -0.05 -0.58 2.83
C LEU A 43 1.07 -0.97 3.80
N GLY A 44 0.68 -1.62 4.90
CA GLY A 44 1.56 -2.07 5.97
C GLY A 44 1.73 -1.05 7.09
N GLU A 45 2.41 -1.44 8.17
CA GLU A 45 2.65 -0.57 9.36
C GLU A 45 3.56 0.63 9.03
N ALA A 46 4.48 0.47 8.08
CA ALA A 46 5.34 1.53 7.60
C ALA A 46 5.19 1.70 6.09
N SER A 47 4.88 2.92 5.66
CA SER A 47 4.86 3.27 4.24
C SER A 47 6.25 3.05 3.64
N VAL A 48 6.35 2.19 2.63
CA VAL A 48 7.59 1.95 1.89
C VAL A 48 7.59 2.78 0.63
N SER A 49 8.72 3.43 0.33
CA SER A 49 8.87 4.27 -0.86
C SER A 49 10.27 4.17 -1.44
N GLY A 50 10.44 4.65 -2.68
CA GLY A 50 11.74 4.74 -3.31
C GLY A 50 11.71 5.50 -4.63
N ILE A 51 12.88 5.67 -5.23
CA ILE A 51 13.04 6.33 -6.53
C ILE A 51 13.36 5.28 -7.59
N ALA A 52 12.77 5.44 -8.77
CA ALA A 52 13.03 4.63 -9.95
C ALA A 52 13.34 5.53 -11.17
N PRO A 53 14.13 5.06 -12.13
CA PRO A 53 14.50 5.87 -13.29
C PRO A 53 13.33 6.15 -14.24
N ASP A 54 12.33 5.28 -14.26
CA ASP A 54 11.18 5.36 -15.16
C ASP A 54 9.88 4.85 -14.48
N MET A 55 8.74 5.18 -15.09
CA MET A 55 7.41 4.82 -14.59
C MET A 55 7.21 3.29 -14.49
N ILE A 56 7.73 2.52 -15.43
CA ILE A 56 7.56 1.06 -15.46
C ILE A 56 8.29 0.44 -14.28
N THR A 57 9.53 0.86 -14.04
CA THR A 57 10.33 0.40 -12.89
C THR A 57 9.69 0.82 -11.57
N ALA A 58 9.13 2.03 -11.48
CA ALA A 58 8.38 2.50 -10.31
C ALA A 58 7.16 1.63 -10.01
N GLU A 59 6.35 1.35 -11.04
CA GLU A 59 5.17 0.49 -10.97
C GLU A 59 5.54 -0.94 -10.54
N LEU A 60 6.59 -1.52 -11.14
CA LEU A 60 7.03 -2.87 -10.80
C LEU A 60 7.46 -2.97 -9.34
N ARG A 61 8.19 -1.98 -8.81
CA ARG A 61 8.60 -1.96 -7.40
C ARG A 61 7.40 -1.86 -6.45
N LEU A 62 6.44 -1.00 -6.79
CA LEU A 62 5.18 -0.87 -6.05
C LEU A 62 4.39 -2.18 -6.06
N ALA A 63 4.26 -2.82 -7.23
CA ALA A 63 3.55 -4.08 -7.38
C ALA A 63 4.23 -5.23 -6.63
N SER A 64 5.57 -5.31 -6.65
CA SER A 64 6.31 -6.27 -5.85
C SER A 64 6.06 -6.07 -4.36
N ARG A 65 6.10 -4.81 -3.88
CA ARG A 65 5.84 -4.52 -2.47
C ARG A 65 4.41 -4.89 -2.05
N TYR A 66 3.42 -4.60 -2.89
CA TYR A 66 2.04 -5.02 -2.67
C TYR A 66 1.91 -6.54 -2.53
N ARG A 67 2.59 -7.33 -3.39
CA ARG A 67 2.56 -8.80 -3.32
C ARG A 67 3.21 -9.34 -2.05
N GLU A 68 4.34 -8.76 -1.62
CA GLU A 68 4.99 -9.13 -0.36
C GLU A 68 4.05 -8.97 0.83
N LEU A 69 3.27 -7.88 0.85
CA LEU A 69 2.29 -7.61 1.91
C LEU A 69 1.07 -8.53 1.82
N GLY A 70 0.61 -8.88 0.62
CA GLY A 70 -0.46 -9.86 0.40
C GLY A 70 -0.05 -11.31 0.68
N THR A 71 1.25 -11.59 0.81
CA THR A 71 1.81 -12.93 1.14
C THR A 71 2.29 -13.01 2.60
N GLY A 72 2.10 -11.95 3.39
CA GLY A 72 2.35 -11.99 4.83
C GLY A 72 1.40 -12.97 5.53
N PRO A 73 1.79 -13.58 6.67
CA PRO A 73 0.86 -14.38 7.45
C PRO A 73 -0.36 -13.51 7.73
N ALA A 74 -1.56 -14.06 7.50
CA ALA A 74 -2.82 -13.43 7.84
C ALA A 74 -2.69 -12.79 9.23
N PRO A 75 -3.26 -11.60 9.48
CA PRO A 75 -3.28 -11.03 10.82
C PRO A 75 -3.82 -12.12 11.74
N SER A 76 -2.96 -12.66 12.60
CA SER A 76 -3.37 -13.58 13.64
C SER A 76 -4.39 -12.81 14.42
N ASP A 77 -5.65 -13.20 14.22
CA ASP A 77 -6.84 -12.57 14.75
C ASP A 77 -6.60 -12.37 16.24
N GLY A 78 -6.18 -11.15 16.58
CA GLY A 78 -5.88 -10.72 17.92
C GLY A 78 -7.20 -10.49 18.61
N ARG A 79 -7.98 -11.57 18.75
CA ARG A 79 -9.06 -11.67 19.70
C ARG A 79 -8.39 -11.47 21.05
N ALA A 80 -8.36 -10.21 21.47
CA ALA A 80 -8.08 -9.79 22.82
C ALA A 80 -8.87 -10.73 23.72
N SER A 81 -8.14 -11.58 24.43
CA SER A 81 -8.69 -12.29 25.57
C SER A 81 -9.01 -11.21 26.59
N HIS A 82 -10.25 -10.72 26.56
CA HIS A 82 -10.81 -9.90 27.63
C HIS A 82 -10.92 -10.79 28.87
N PRO A 83 -10.14 -10.55 29.95
CA PRO A 83 -10.35 -11.23 31.21
C PRO A 83 -11.15 -10.28 32.10
N TRP A 84 -12.48 -10.22 31.91
CA TRP A 84 -13.32 -9.49 32.87
C TRP A 84 -14.57 -10.24 33.33
N GLU A 85 -14.79 -11.49 32.94
CA GLU A 85 -15.80 -12.31 33.61
C GLU A 85 -15.26 -12.92 34.91
N GLY A 86 -15.85 -12.52 36.03
CA GLY A 86 -15.83 -13.32 37.25
C GLY A 86 -15.49 -12.60 38.55
N ARG A 87 -16.31 -11.63 38.97
CA ARG A 87 -16.66 -11.48 40.40
C ARG A 87 -17.92 -10.62 40.57
N SER A 88 -19.06 -11.28 40.39
CA SER A 88 -20.29 -10.95 41.12
C SER A 88 -20.87 -12.25 41.63
N SER A 89 -20.76 -12.48 42.94
CA SER A 89 -21.88 -12.94 43.77
C SER A 89 -21.43 -13.19 45.21
N ALA A 90 -22.29 -12.67 46.11
CA ALA A 90 -22.48 -12.95 47.54
C ALA A 90 -21.39 -12.48 48.52
#